data_AF-A0A2V7K8I1-F1
#
_entry.id   AF-A0A2V7K8I1-F1
#
_cell.length_a   1.000
_cell.length_b   1.000
_cell.length_c   1.000
_cell.angle_alpha   90.00
_cell.angle_beta   90.00
_cell.angle_gamma   90.00
#
_symmetry.space_group_name_H-M   'P 1'
#
loop_
_entity.id
_entity.type
_entity.pdbx_description
1 polymer ?
#
loop_
_entity_poly.entity_id
_entity_poly.type
_entity_poly.pdbx_seq_one_letter_code
_entity_poly.pdbx_strand_id
1 'polypeptide(L)'
;MTAGRRYLAGVATVAAATLALSFVLLPPAARTGVWVALAIALALQGPLGWWLVRAIGTERFLLVWTAGIAARLAVVAACGFVIAPKVGLELGATLITLVAVLMSCVIVEALVVR
;
A
#
# COMPACT_ATOMS: atom_id res chain seq x y z
N MET A 1 -22.13 7.90 -3.72
CA MET A 1 -20.70 8.28 -3.63
C MET A 1 -20.03 7.98 -4.96
N THR A 2 -19.10 8.82 -5.43
CA THR A 2 -18.30 8.50 -6.63
C THR A 2 -17.28 7.40 -6.33
N ALA A 3 -16.86 6.64 -7.36
CA ALA A 3 -15.84 5.59 -7.22
C ALA A 3 -14.55 6.12 -6.56
N GLY A 4 -14.11 7.33 -6.92
CA GLY A 4 -12.98 8.00 -6.29
C GLY A 4 -13.17 8.25 -4.79
N ARG A 5 -14.36 8.68 -4.34
CA ARG A 5 -14.62 8.87 -2.89
C ARG A 5 -14.64 7.55 -2.12
N ARG A 6 -15.19 6.48 -2.71
CA ARG A 6 -15.17 5.12 -2.10
C ARG A 6 -13.72 4.62 -1.97
N TYR A 7 -12.89 4.86 -2.98
CA TYR A 7 -11.46 4.52 -2.96
C TYR A 7 -10.71 5.27 -1.86
N LEU A 8 -10.83 6.61 -1.79
CA LEU A 8 -10.15 7.41 -0.78
C LEU A 8 -10.58 7.01 0.64
N ALA A 9 -11.87 6.74 0.85
CA ALA A 9 -12.36 6.24 2.13
C ALA A 9 -11.71 4.91 2.49
N GLY A 10 -11.67 3.94 1.56
CA GLY A 10 -11.03 2.65 1.82
C GLY A 10 -9.53 2.75 2.12
N VAL A 11 -8.79 3.57 1.36
CA VAL A 11 -7.36 3.81 1.62
C VAL A 11 -7.15 4.47 2.99
N ALA A 12 -7.99 5.45 3.35
CA ALA A 12 -7.93 6.10 4.66
C ALA A 12 -8.25 5.11 5.79
N THR A 13 -9.22 4.21 5.60
CA THR A 13 -9.55 3.15 6.57
C THR A 13 -8.38 2.19 6.76
N VAL A 14 -7.75 1.74 5.67
CA VAL A 14 -6.56 0.87 5.75
C VAL A 14 -5.43 1.59 6.49
N ALA A 15 -5.16 2.85 6.16
CA ALA A 15 -4.12 3.64 6.82
C ALA A 15 -4.37 3.81 8.32
N ALA A 16 -5.60 4.18 8.69
CA ALA A 16 -5.98 4.36 10.09
C ALA A 16 -5.92 3.04 10.87
N ALA A 17 -6.39 1.94 10.28
CA ALA A 17 -6.34 0.62 10.89
C ALA A 17 -4.89 0.16 11.11
N THR A 18 -4.03 0.25 10.09
CA THR A 18 -2.62 -0.13 10.22
C THR A 18 -1.91 0.71 11.27
N LEU A 19 -2.15 2.02 11.29
CA LEU A 19 -1.56 2.91 12.29
C LEU A 19 -2.03 2.55 13.71
N ALA A 20 -3.34 2.38 13.91
CA ALA A 20 -3.90 2.01 15.21
C ALA A 20 -3.35 0.66 15.71
N LEU A 21 -3.32 -0.35 14.83
CA LEU A 21 -2.79 -1.68 15.15
C LEU A 21 -1.29 -1.64 15.48
N SER A 22 -0.52 -0.71 14.88
CA SER A 22 0.91 -0.56 15.19
C SER A 22 1.18 -0.18 16.65
N PHE A 23 0.27 0.57 17.28
CA PHE A 23 0.40 0.97 18.68
C PHE A 23 -0.02 -0.13 19.66
N VAL A 24 -0.91 -1.04 19.24
CA VAL A 24 -1.49 -2.08 20.08
C VAL A 24 -0.71 -3.39 20.00
N LEU A 25 -0.31 -3.80 18.80
CA LEU A 25 0.21 -5.14 18.54
C LEU A 25 1.73 -5.24 18.49
N LEU A 26 2.44 -4.12 18.28
CA LEU A 26 3.88 -4.15 18.05
C LEU A 26 4.69 -3.49 19.18
N PRO A 27 5.84 -4.09 19.54
CA PRO A 27 6.81 -3.47 20.44
C PRO A 27 7.38 -2.19 19.80
N PRO A 28 7.79 -1.19 20.61
CA PRO A 28 8.25 0.11 20.10
C PRO A 28 9.33 0.04 19.02
N ALA A 29 10.26 -0.92 19.14
CA ALA A 29 11.35 -1.12 18.19
C ALA A 29 10.89 -1.49 16.78
N ALA A 30 9.72 -2.13 16.61
CA ALA A 30 9.20 -2.55 15.31
C ALA A 30 8.30 -1.48 14.65
N ARG A 31 7.82 -0.49 15.41
CA ARG A 31 6.85 0.52 14.94
C ARG A 31 7.42 1.40 13.83
N THR A 32 8.69 1.74 13.90
CA THR A 32 9.35 2.55 12.87
C THR A 32 9.29 1.87 11.50
N GLY A 33 9.55 0.55 11.45
CA GLY A 33 9.44 -0.24 10.22
C GLY A 33 8.01 -0.25 9.67
N VAL A 34 7.01 -0.39 10.54
CA VAL A 34 5.58 -0.33 10.20
C VAL A 34 5.20 1.03 9.62
N TRP A 35 5.63 2.13 10.23
CA TRP A 35 5.30 3.48 9.78
C TRP A 35 5.96 3.81 8.45
N VAL A 36 7.23 3.41 8.26
CA VAL A 36 7.93 3.55 6.99
C VAL A 36 7.25 2.73 5.90
N ALA A 37 6.91 1.46 6.18
CA ALA A 37 6.19 0.60 5.25
C ALA A 37 4.82 1.20 4.85
N LEU A 38 4.08 1.72 5.83
CA LEU A 38 2.80 2.38 5.61
C LEU A 38 2.96 3.63 4.74
N ALA A 39 3.93 4.50 5.05
CA ALA A 39 4.19 5.71 4.29
C ALA A 39 4.54 5.39 2.83
N ILE A 40 5.43 4.43 2.60
CA ILE A 40 5.81 3.97 1.26
C ILE A 40 4.61 3.40 0.51
N ALA A 41 3.82 2.53 1.17
CA ALA A 41 2.65 1.94 0.57
C ALA A 41 1.63 3.01 0.15
N LEU A 42 1.36 4.01 0.99
CA LEU A 42 0.40 5.08 0.68
C LEU A 42 0.92 6.01 -0.42
N ALA A 43 2.21 6.34 -0.40
CA ALA A 43 2.84 7.18 -1.43
C ALA A 43 2.79 6.52 -2.82
N LEU A 44 2.93 5.19 -2.88
CA LEU A 44 2.85 4.44 -4.13
C LEU A 44 1.40 4.17 -4.54
N GLN A 45 0.61 3.60 -3.62
CA GLN A 45 -0.71 3.08 -3.92
C GLN A 45 -1.72 4.21 -4.12
N GLY A 46 -1.67 5.27 -3.32
CA GLY A 46 -2.61 6.40 -3.42
C GLY A 46 -2.77 6.89 -4.87
N PRO A 47 -1.66 7.30 -5.54
CA PRO A 47 -1.67 7.70 -6.94
C PRO A 47 -2.02 6.58 -7.92
N LEU A 48 -1.43 5.39 -7.76
CA LEU A 48 -1.63 4.27 -8.70
C LEU A 48 -3.08 3.77 -8.70
N GLY A 49 -3.68 3.57 -7.53
CA GLY A 49 -5.07 3.14 -7.41
C GLY A 49 -6.05 4.20 -7.86
N TRP A 50 -5.74 5.48 -7.64
CA TRP A 50 -6.54 6.57 -8.20
C TRP A 50 -6.50 6.58 -9.73
N TRP A 51 -5.32 6.37 -10.32
CA TRP A 51 -5.16 6.28 -11.77
C TRP A 51 -5.87 5.05 -12.33
N LEU A 52 -5.77 3.91 -11.64
CA LEU A 52 -6.46 2.67 -12.01
C LEU A 52 -7.98 2.87 -12.02
N VAL A 53 -8.55 3.44 -10.95
CA VAL A 53 -9.99 3.73 -10.85
C VAL A 53 -10.47 4.63 -12.00
N ARG A 54 -9.64 5.59 -12.43
CA ARG A 54 -9.94 6.45 -13.59
C ARG A 54 -9.77 5.76 -14.94
N ALA A 55 -8.95 4.72 -15.03
CA ALA A 55 -8.68 3.99 -16.25
C ALA A 55 -9.68 2.84 -16.50
N ILE A 56 -10.54 2.50 -15.52
CA ILE A 56 -11.58 1.48 -15.66
C ILE A 56 -12.48 1.82 -16.87
N GLY A 57 -12.71 0.82 -17.73
CA GLY A 57 -13.52 0.99 -18.94
C GLY A 57 -12.79 1.63 -20.12
N THR A 58 -11.47 1.87 -20.01
CA THR A 58 -10.63 2.39 -21.10
C THR A 58 -9.61 1.35 -21.57
N GLU A 59 -9.10 1.49 -22.80
CA GLU A 59 -8.01 0.66 -23.34
C GLU A 59 -6.73 0.72 -22.49
N ARG A 60 -6.56 1.79 -21.70
CA ARG A 60 -5.40 2.00 -20.83
C ARG A 60 -5.44 1.18 -19.54
N PHE A 61 -6.57 0.53 -19.24
CA PHE A 61 -6.75 -0.22 -17.99
C PHE A 61 -5.65 -1.27 -17.77
N LEU A 62 -5.39 -2.13 -18.77
CA LEU A 62 -4.38 -3.19 -18.66
C LEU A 62 -2.96 -2.64 -18.49
N LEU A 63 -2.65 -1.52 -19.14
CA LEU A 63 -1.36 -0.85 -18.99
C LEU A 63 -1.16 -0.28 -17.58
N VAL A 64 -2.16 0.43 -17.05
CA VAL A 64 -2.09 0.99 -15.69
C VAL A 64 -2.05 -0.14 -14.65
N TRP A 65 -2.80 -1.22 -14.86
CA TRP A 65 -2.79 -2.38 -13.99
C TRP A 65 -1.43 -3.10 -13.96
N THR A 66 -0.85 -3.41 -15.13
CA THR A 66 0.46 -4.06 -15.23
C THR A 66 1.59 -3.19 -14.65
N ALA A 67 1.60 -1.88 -14.98
CA ALA A 67 2.53 -0.93 -14.39
C ALA A 67 2.39 -0.86 -12.86
N GLY A 68 1.14 -0.92 -12.36
CA GLY A 68 0.87 -0.96 -10.94
C GLY A 68 1.42 -2.21 -10.24
N ILE A 69 1.33 -3.39 -10.87
CA ILE A 69 1.93 -4.61 -10.34
C ILE A 69 3.46 -4.50 -10.31
N ALA A 70 4.06 -4.07 -11.42
CA ALA A 70 5.51 -3.91 -11.51
C ALA A 70 6.04 -2.96 -10.44
N ALA A 71 5.35 -1.83 -10.23
CA ALA A 71 5.72 -0.85 -9.21
C ALA A 71 5.62 -1.42 -7.78
N ARG A 72 4.58 -2.21 -7.47
CA ARG A 72 4.43 -2.86 -6.16
C ARG A 72 5.54 -3.87 -5.89
N LEU A 73 5.86 -4.72 -6.87
CA LEU A 73 6.94 -5.69 -6.76
C LEU A 73 8.30 -4.98 -6.60
N ALA A 74 8.54 -3.92 -7.37
CA ALA A 74 9.76 -3.12 -7.27
C ALA A 74 9.90 -2.48 -5.87
N VAL A 75 8.81 -1.97 -5.30
CA VAL A 75 8.82 -1.40 -3.94
C VAL A 75 9.05 -2.46 -2.87
N VAL A 76 8.42 -3.63 -2.97
CA VAL A 76 8.67 -4.73 -2.03
C VAL A 76 10.14 -5.17 -2.10
N ALA A 77 10.69 -5.32 -3.31
CA ALA A 77 12.10 -5.65 -3.51
C ALA A 77 13.02 -4.54 -2.96
N ALA A 78 12.74 -3.27 -3.25
CA ALA A 78 13.52 -2.15 -2.74
C ALA A 78 13.49 -2.08 -1.20
N CYS A 79 12.33 -2.32 -0.59
CA CYS A 79 12.19 -2.38 0.85
C CYS A 79 13.00 -3.54 1.46
N GLY A 80 12.93 -4.73 0.88
CA GLY A 80 13.62 -5.91 1.39
C GLY A 80 15.14 -5.88 1.21
N PHE A 81 15.61 -5.42 0.05
CA PHE A 81 17.04 -5.50 -0.29
C PHE A 81 17.82 -4.22 -0.03
N VAL A 82 17.15 -3.05 0.03
CA VAL A 82 17.84 -1.76 0.07
C VAL A 82 17.43 -0.93 1.27
N ILE A 83 16.14 -0.63 1.44
CA ILE A 83 15.68 0.37 2.42
C ILE A 83 15.80 -0.17 3.84
N ALA A 84 15.16 -1.31 4.14
CA ALA A 84 15.20 -1.89 5.47
C ALA A 84 16.62 -2.20 5.97
N PRO A 85 17.50 -2.88 5.19
CA PRO A 85 18.86 -3.17 5.65
C PRO A 85 19.73 -1.91 5.81
N LYS A 86 19.59 -0.89 4.95
CA LYS A 86 20.39 0.35 5.08
C LYS A 86 19.96 1.24 6.22
N VAL A 87 18.68 1.22 6.58
CA VAL A 87 18.10 2.08 7.63
C VAL A 87 18.04 1.34 8.98
N GLY A 88 18.44 0.06 9.03
CA GLY A 88 18.42 -0.75 10.25
C GLY A 88 17.01 -1.06 10.74
N LEU A 89 16.04 -1.14 9.82
CA LEU A 89 14.66 -1.48 10.15
C LEU A 89 14.52 -2.98 10.41
N GLU A 90 13.57 -3.35 11.27
CA GLU A 90 13.19 -4.75 11.47
C GLU A 90 12.54 -5.27 10.19
N LEU A 91 13.27 -6.12 9.47
CA LEU A 91 12.96 -6.56 8.12
C LEU A 91 11.60 -7.27 8.07
N GLY A 92 11.33 -8.15 9.04
CA GLY A 92 10.12 -8.96 9.09
C GLY A 92 8.86 -8.11 9.18
N ALA A 93 8.77 -7.28 10.22
CA ALA A 93 7.65 -6.37 10.44
C ALA A 93 7.50 -5.37 9.28
N THR A 94 8.60 -4.85 8.74
CA THR A 94 8.55 -3.89 7.62
C THR A 94 7.94 -4.54 6.37
N LEU A 95 8.42 -5.72 5.97
CA LEU A 95 7.93 -6.42 4.77
C LEU A 95 6.51 -6.95 4.95
N ILE A 96 6.20 -7.56 6.10
CA ILE A 96 4.85 -8.07 6.40
C ILE A 96 3.84 -6.91 6.34
N THR A 97 4.16 -5.78 6.96
CA THR A 97 3.27 -4.61 6.96
C THR A 97 3.12 -4.05 5.55
N LEU A 98 4.23 -3.89 4.82
CA LEU A 98 4.20 -3.38 3.46
C LEU A 98 3.29 -4.22 2.56
N VAL A 99 3.47 -5.54 2.57
CA VAL A 99 2.65 -6.46 1.78
C VAL A 99 1.19 -6.43 2.24
N ALA A 100 0.93 -6.46 3.55
CA ALA A 100 -0.43 -6.43 4.09
C ALA A 100 -1.19 -5.15 3.70
N VAL A 101 -0.53 -3.99 3.76
CA VAL A 101 -1.14 -2.71 3.36
C VAL A 101 -1.39 -2.69 1.85
N LEU A 102 -0.39 -3.07 1.04
CA LEU A 102 -0.54 -3.11 -0.42
C LEU A 102 -1.70 -4.03 -0.84
N MET A 103 -1.79 -5.23 -0.26
CA MET A 103 -2.88 -6.17 -0.53
C MET A 103 -4.23 -5.63 -0.07
N SER A 104 -4.29 -4.99 1.11
CA SER A 104 -5.51 -4.38 1.61
C SER A 104 -6.01 -3.27 0.68
N CYS A 105 -5.11 -2.45 0.13
CA CYS A 105 -5.49 -1.44 -0.85
C CYS A 105 -5.91 -2.03 -2.20
N VAL A 106 -5.30 -3.13 -2.66
CA VAL A 106 -5.77 -3.86 -3.85
C VAL A 106 -7.19 -4.41 -3.64
N ILE A 107 -7.52 -4.88 -2.45
CA ILE A 107 -8.89 -5.29 -2.09
C ILE A 107 -9.84 -4.08 -2.15
N VAL A 108 -9.44 -2.92 -1.62
CA VAL A 108 -10.22 -1.68 -1.74
C VAL A 108 -10.49 -1.33 -3.21
N GLU A 109 -9.48 -1.42 -4.08
CA GLU A 109 -9.66 -1.20 -5.51
C GLU A 109 -10.70 -2.17 -6.10
N ALA A 110 -10.58 -3.47 -5.81
CA ALA A 110 -11.52 -4.48 -6.28
C ALA A 110 -12.96 -4.25 -5.80
N LEU A 111 -13.14 -3.78 -4.55
CA LEU A 111 -14.45 -3.44 -3.98
C LEU A 111 -15.05 -2.16 -4.55
N VAL A 112 -14.22 -1.23 -5.02
CA VAL A 112 -14.67 0.03 -5.66
C VAL A 112 -15.15 -0.20 -7.09
N VAL A 113 -14.55 -1.19 -7.78
CA VAL A 113 -14.94 -1.57 -9.15
C VAL A 113 -16.27 -2.34 -9.19
N ARG A 114 -16.65 -2.98 -8.07
CA ARG A 114 -17.94 -3.69 -7.90
C ARG A 114 -19.07 -2.74 -7.45
#